data_AF-A0A453GHS8-F1
#
_entry.id   AF-A0A453GHS8-F1
#
_cell.length_a   1.000
_cell.length_b   1.000
_cell.length_c   1.000
_cell.angle_alpha   90.00
_cell.angle_beta   90.00
_cell.angle_gamma   90.00
#
_symmetry.space_group_name_H-M   'P 1'
#
loop_
_entity.id
_entity.type
_entity.pdbx_description
1 polymer ?
#
loop_
_entity_poly.entity_id
_entity_poly.type
_entity_poly.pdbx_seq_one_letter_code
_entity_poly.pdbx_strand_id
1 'polypeptide(L)'
;RTDYLSSKSPHIPKESTGKVNLKFWQEGGPIKCVVQSLKKVFFYEFRGSRSEVAFLKFIAERGRVLEQMVVVVAKECFSPGGDGVIAKLKPLTNAKWNSKGCKLELFKSPLTDVAGPICSHRHASDFGFADPFDLEFYCESETISVS
;
A
#
# COMPACT_ATOMS: atom_id res chain seq x y z
N ARG A 1 -3.40 23.57 -37.38
CA ARG A 1 -4.23 24.00 -36.23
C ARG A 1 -4.71 22.72 -35.56
N THR A 2 -4.03 22.29 -34.52
CA THR A 2 -4.28 21.02 -33.82
C THR A 2 -4.91 21.37 -32.48
N ASP A 3 -6.19 21.04 -32.33
CA ASP A 3 -6.97 21.33 -31.15
C ASP A 3 -6.69 20.28 -30.08
N TYR A 4 -6.05 20.70 -28.98
CA TYR A 4 -5.85 19.89 -27.79
C TYR A 4 -7.17 19.75 -27.04
N LEU A 5 -7.79 18.57 -27.09
CA LEU A 5 -8.89 18.22 -26.20
C LEU A 5 -8.35 18.03 -24.77
N SER A 6 -8.48 19.05 -23.93
CA SER A 6 -8.27 18.94 -22.49
C SER A 6 -9.40 18.07 -21.91
N SER A 7 -9.09 16.81 -21.64
CA SER A 7 -9.97 15.92 -20.89
C SER A 7 -10.01 16.39 -19.43
N LYS A 8 -10.90 17.34 -19.11
CA LYS A 8 -11.23 17.65 -17.73
C LYS A 8 -11.96 16.45 -17.15
N SER A 9 -11.27 15.69 -16.29
CA SER A 9 -11.89 14.66 -15.47
C SER A 9 -13.06 15.28 -14.71
N PRO A 10 -14.25 14.64 -14.67
CA PRO A 10 -15.35 15.10 -13.84
C PRO A 10 -14.84 15.31 -12.42
N HIS A 11 -15.15 16.46 -11.83
CA HIS A 11 -14.85 16.75 -10.43
C HIS A 11 -15.84 15.94 -9.59
N ILE A 12 -15.54 14.65 -9.41
CA ILE A 12 -16.27 13.76 -8.51
C ILE A 12 -16.15 14.42 -7.13
N PRO A 13 -17.27 14.76 -6.45
CA PRO A 13 -17.22 15.24 -5.09
C PRO A 13 -16.38 14.27 -4.26
N LYS A 14 -15.41 14.78 -3.51
CA LYS A 14 -14.70 14.00 -2.49
C LYS A 14 -15.70 13.72 -1.36
N GLU A 15 -16.70 12.88 -1.62
CA GLU A 15 -17.33 12.13 -0.55
C GLU A 15 -16.21 11.28 0.03
N SER A 16 -15.61 11.76 1.14
CA SER A 16 -14.69 10.94 1.90
C SER A 16 -15.47 9.67 2.22
N THR A 17 -15.13 8.55 1.59
CA THR A 17 -15.73 7.25 1.91
C THR A 17 -15.46 7.03 3.39
N GLY A 18 -16.46 7.35 4.20
CA GLY A 18 -16.28 7.60 5.62
C GLY A 18 -15.67 6.37 6.28
N LYS A 19 -14.59 6.57 7.04
CA LYS A 19 -14.03 5.63 8.03
C LYS A 19 -14.26 4.14 7.68
N VAL A 20 -13.73 3.73 6.53
CA VAL A 20 -13.84 2.36 6.03
C VAL A 20 -13.19 1.40 7.04
N ASN A 21 -13.93 0.36 7.46
CA ASN A 21 -13.48 -0.65 8.40
C ASN A 21 -13.33 -2.01 7.70
N LEU A 22 -12.87 -3.04 8.41
CA LEU A 22 -12.66 -4.37 7.83
C LEU A 22 -13.94 -5.00 7.26
N LYS A 23 -15.12 -4.73 7.85
CA LYS A 23 -16.41 -5.30 7.40
C LYS A 23 -16.78 -4.84 6.00
N PHE A 24 -16.49 -3.57 5.67
CA PHE A 24 -16.74 -3.02 4.33
C PHE A 24 -16.10 -3.87 3.23
N TRP A 25 -14.84 -4.26 3.41
CA TRP A 25 -14.12 -5.09 2.44
C TRP A 25 -14.62 -6.54 2.39
N GLN A 26 -15.31 -7.00 3.44
CA GLN A 26 -15.86 -8.36 3.53
C GLN A 26 -17.27 -8.46 2.96
N GLU A 27 -18.07 -7.39 3.02
CA GLU A 27 -19.46 -7.35 2.52
C GLU A 27 -19.55 -7.58 1.00
N GLY A 28 -18.56 -7.11 0.23
CA GLY A 28 -18.48 -7.32 -1.22
C GLY A 28 -18.20 -8.77 -1.64
N GLY A 29 -18.03 -9.70 -0.68
CA GLY A 29 -17.68 -11.09 -0.95
C GLY A 29 -16.20 -11.29 -1.36
N PRO A 30 -15.81 -12.51 -1.73
CA PRO A 30 -14.43 -12.82 -2.08
C PRO A 30 -13.95 -12.10 -3.34
N ILE A 31 -12.96 -11.21 -3.21
CA ILE A 31 -12.29 -10.59 -4.35
C ILE A 31 -11.30 -11.59 -4.94
N LYS A 32 -11.60 -12.13 -6.14
CA LYS A 32 -10.84 -13.22 -6.76
C LYS A 32 -9.33 -12.96 -6.81
N CYS A 33 -8.91 -11.77 -7.24
CA CYS A 33 -7.48 -11.46 -7.36
C CYS A 33 -6.77 -11.46 -6.00
N VAL A 34 -7.38 -10.86 -4.97
CA VAL A 34 -6.86 -10.86 -3.60
C VAL A 34 -6.74 -12.29 -3.09
N VAL A 35 -7.75 -13.13 -3.33
CA VAL A 35 -7.76 -14.49 -2.78
C VAL A 35 -6.79 -15.43 -3.48
N GLN A 36 -6.62 -15.33 -4.81
CA GLN A 36 -6.00 -16.38 -5.61
C GLN A 36 -4.74 -15.98 -6.38
N SER A 37 -4.50 -14.69 -6.66
CA SER A 37 -3.43 -14.27 -7.58
C SER A 37 -2.52 -13.16 -7.05
N LEU A 38 -2.88 -12.53 -5.93
CA LEU A 38 -2.12 -11.43 -5.36
C LEU A 38 -0.88 -11.95 -4.62
N LYS A 39 0.29 -11.84 -5.27
CA LYS A 39 1.58 -12.28 -4.74
C LYS A 39 2.33 -11.20 -3.97
N LYS A 40 2.30 -9.97 -4.47
CA LYS A 40 3.01 -8.82 -3.90
C LYS A 40 2.07 -7.63 -3.76
N VAL A 41 2.23 -6.85 -2.71
CA VAL A 41 1.55 -5.57 -2.51
C VAL A 41 2.55 -4.53 -2.08
N PHE A 42 2.52 -3.38 -2.74
CA PHE A 42 3.26 -2.19 -2.35
C PHE A 42 2.25 -1.11 -1.95
N PHE A 43 2.33 -0.65 -0.70
CA PHE A 43 1.43 0.35 -0.15
C PHE A 43 2.22 1.60 0.20
N TYR A 44 2.10 2.63 -0.64
CA TYR A 44 2.85 3.87 -0.53
C TYR A 44 2.16 4.92 0.33
N GLU A 45 2.96 5.82 0.91
CA GLU A 45 2.51 6.96 1.71
C GLU A 45 1.60 6.55 2.87
N PHE A 46 1.92 5.43 3.52
CA PHE A 46 1.16 4.95 4.69
C PHE A 46 1.24 5.96 5.83
N ARG A 47 0.07 6.41 6.30
CA ARG A 47 -0.07 7.37 7.41
C ARG A 47 -0.58 6.76 8.72
N GLY A 48 -0.92 5.48 8.72
CA GLY A 48 -1.41 4.79 9.93
C GLY A 48 -2.87 5.09 10.29
N SER A 49 -3.67 5.55 9.34
CA SER A 49 -5.11 5.72 9.51
C SER A 49 -5.81 4.36 9.66
N ARG A 50 -6.98 4.37 10.32
CA ARG A 50 -7.76 3.14 10.57
C ARG A 50 -8.17 2.43 9.28
N SER A 51 -8.47 3.18 8.22
CA SER A 51 -8.87 2.63 6.92
C SER A 51 -7.71 1.96 6.19
N GLU A 52 -6.51 2.55 6.24
CA GLU A 52 -5.30 1.94 5.67
C GLU A 52 -4.98 0.61 6.37
N VAL A 53 -5.00 0.61 7.71
CA VAL A 53 -4.78 -0.61 8.50
C VAL A 53 -5.85 -1.66 8.21
N ALA A 54 -7.12 -1.27 8.08
CA ALA A 54 -8.21 -2.18 7.74
C ALA A 54 -8.03 -2.80 6.35
N PHE A 55 -7.57 -2.02 5.37
CA PHE A 55 -7.28 -2.51 4.03
C PHE A 55 -6.11 -3.51 4.01
N LEU A 56 -4.97 -3.17 4.63
CA LEU A 56 -3.83 -4.07 4.71
C LEU A 56 -4.19 -5.37 5.44
N LYS A 57 -4.96 -5.27 6.54
CA LYS A 57 -5.47 -6.43 7.26
C LYS A 57 -6.37 -7.30 6.41
N PHE A 58 -7.25 -6.71 5.61
CA PHE A 58 -8.08 -7.45 4.66
C PHE A 58 -7.23 -8.24 3.66
N ILE A 59 -6.19 -7.62 3.09
CA ILE A 59 -5.26 -8.28 2.18
C ILE A 59 -4.54 -9.43 2.88
N ALA A 60 -3.99 -9.21 4.08
CA ALA A 60 -3.29 -10.24 4.86
C ALA A 60 -4.19 -11.45 5.19
N GLU A 61 -5.46 -11.21 5.55
CA GLU A 61 -6.40 -12.27 5.92
C GLU A 61 -7.01 -13.02 4.71
N ARG A 62 -7.02 -12.40 3.53
CA ARG A 62 -7.64 -12.98 2.33
C ARG A 62 -6.64 -13.50 1.31
N GLY A 63 -5.44 -12.93 1.27
CA GLY A 63 -4.34 -13.31 0.38
C GLY A 63 -3.78 -14.69 0.71
N ARG A 64 -4.13 -15.70 -0.08
CA ARG A 64 -3.64 -17.08 0.12
C ARG A 64 -2.25 -17.32 -0.47
N VAL A 65 -1.93 -16.57 -1.52
CA VAL A 65 -0.66 -16.68 -2.28
C VAL A 65 0.23 -15.46 -2.10
N LEU A 66 -0.06 -14.62 -1.09
CA LEU A 66 0.69 -13.41 -0.82
C LEU A 66 2.07 -13.77 -0.24
N GLU A 67 3.11 -13.44 -0.99
CA GLU A 67 4.52 -13.70 -0.67
C GLU A 67 5.15 -12.49 0.03
N GLN A 68 4.74 -11.27 -0.36
CA GLN A 68 5.34 -10.03 0.12
C GLN A 68 4.31 -8.91 0.27
N MET A 69 4.35 -8.21 1.40
CA MET A 69 3.63 -6.97 1.63
C MET A 69 4.65 -5.90 2.04
N VAL A 70 4.79 -4.88 1.19
CA VAL A 70 5.67 -3.75 1.46
C VAL A 70 4.83 -2.53 1.79
N VAL A 71 5.13 -1.91 2.92
CA VAL A 71 4.50 -0.68 3.38
C VAL A 71 5.56 0.42 3.39
N VAL A 72 5.40 1.40 2.52
CA VAL A 72 6.24 2.60 2.49
C VAL A 72 5.52 3.70 3.24
N VAL A 73 6.13 4.16 4.31
CA VAL A 73 5.49 5.03 5.28
C VAL A 73 5.84 6.47 4.99
N ALA A 74 4.84 7.35 5.04
CA ALA A 74 5.02 8.77 4.79
C ALA A 74 6.07 9.35 5.75
N LYS A 75 6.98 10.19 5.23
CA LYS A 75 8.11 10.74 5.99
C LYS A 75 7.68 11.44 7.28
N GLU A 76 6.56 12.17 7.21
CA GLU A 76 5.93 12.86 8.33
C GLU A 76 5.48 11.94 9.49
N CYS A 77 5.26 10.66 9.20
CA CYS A 77 4.84 9.68 10.19
C CYS A 77 6.02 8.98 10.91
N PHE A 78 7.27 9.21 10.49
CA PHE A 78 8.49 8.69 11.15
C PHE A 78 9.01 9.57 12.29
N SER A 79 8.17 10.44 12.88
CA SER A 79 8.65 11.36 13.91
C SER A 79 9.24 10.60 15.12
N PRO A 80 10.48 10.88 15.55
CA PRO A 80 11.07 10.27 16.73
C PRO A 80 10.29 10.71 17.98
N GLY A 81 9.62 9.77 18.66
CA GLY A 81 8.97 10.01 19.96
C GLY A 81 7.43 9.85 20.02
N GLY A 82 6.76 9.54 18.91
CA GLY A 82 5.34 9.14 18.91
C GLY A 82 5.12 7.65 19.21
N ASP A 83 3.87 7.22 19.43
CA ASP A 83 3.51 5.79 19.24
C ASP A 83 3.86 5.48 17.78
N GLY A 84 4.99 4.82 17.58
CA GLY A 84 5.63 4.73 16.28
C GLY A 84 4.75 4.02 15.26
N VAL A 85 5.11 4.13 13.99
CA VAL A 85 4.40 3.46 12.88
C VAL A 85 4.23 1.97 13.13
N ILE A 86 5.21 1.35 13.80
CA ILE A 86 5.17 -0.03 14.31
C ILE A 86 3.94 -0.29 15.20
N ALA A 87 3.59 0.63 16.09
CA ALA A 87 2.43 0.48 16.96
C ALA A 87 1.10 0.58 16.19
N LYS A 88 1.04 1.37 15.11
CA LYS A 88 -0.10 1.39 14.16
C LYS A 88 -0.25 0.09 13.36
N LEU A 89 0.86 -0.63 13.14
CA LEU A 89 0.90 -1.91 12.44
C LEU A 89 0.67 -3.12 13.35
N LYS A 90 0.59 -2.96 14.67
CA LYS A 90 0.23 -4.06 15.60
C LYS A 90 -1.02 -4.85 15.19
N PRO A 91 -2.11 -4.23 14.70
CA PRO A 91 -3.27 -4.98 14.24
C PRO A 91 -3.00 -5.84 13.00
N LEU A 92 -1.99 -5.47 12.21
CA LEU A 92 -1.55 -6.19 11.02
C LEU A 92 -0.61 -7.34 11.38
N THR A 93 0.33 -7.13 12.32
CA THR A 93 1.18 -8.23 12.83
C THR A 93 0.34 -9.29 13.56
N ASN A 94 -0.72 -8.88 14.26
CA ASN A 94 -1.65 -9.80 14.93
C ASN A 94 -2.78 -10.34 14.01
N ALA A 95 -2.76 -10.01 12.71
CA ALA A 95 -3.76 -10.49 11.78
C ALA A 95 -3.60 -12.00 11.54
N LYS A 96 -4.70 -12.67 11.14
CA LYS A 96 -4.63 -14.07 10.73
C LYS A 96 -4.15 -14.14 9.27
N TRP A 97 -2.84 -14.14 9.07
CA TRP A 97 -2.24 -14.26 7.74
C TRP A 97 -2.62 -15.59 7.09
N ASN A 98 -3.19 -15.52 5.89
CA ASN A 98 -3.68 -16.71 5.18
C ASN A 98 -2.66 -17.27 4.19
N SER A 99 -1.56 -16.56 3.96
CA SER A 99 -0.38 -17.05 3.27
C SER A 99 0.70 -17.41 4.29
N LYS A 100 1.28 -18.60 4.13
CA LYS A 100 2.38 -19.06 4.99
C LYS A 100 3.67 -18.40 4.51
N GLY A 101 4.36 -17.68 5.40
CA GLY A 101 5.67 -17.10 5.11
C GLY A 101 5.64 -15.79 4.31
N CYS A 102 4.52 -15.06 4.31
CA CYS A 102 4.51 -13.70 3.77
C CYS A 102 5.48 -12.80 4.54
N LYS A 103 6.30 -12.04 3.83
CA LYS A 103 7.19 -11.04 4.42
C LYS A 103 6.45 -9.70 4.50
N LEU A 104 6.43 -9.08 5.68
CA LEU A 104 5.99 -7.69 5.85
C LEU A 104 7.23 -6.82 5.96
N GLU A 105 7.37 -5.85 5.06
CA GLU A 105 8.54 -4.97 5.04
C GLU A 105 8.09 -3.52 5.18
N LEU A 106 8.79 -2.79 6.04
CA LEU A 106 8.53 -1.38 6.29
C LEU A 106 9.68 -0.55 5.74
N PHE A 107 9.34 0.42 4.88
CA PHE A 107 10.31 1.34 4.32
C PHE A 107 9.93 2.77 4.65
N LYS A 108 10.97 3.59 4.78
CA LYS A 108 10.79 5.04 4.87
C LYS A 108 10.58 5.64 3.51
N SER A 109 9.57 6.50 3.36
CA SER A 109 9.39 7.25 2.11
C SER A 109 10.60 8.19 1.90
N PRO A 110 11.29 8.08 0.75
CA PRO A 110 12.36 9.01 0.39
C PRO A 110 11.79 10.36 -0.08
N LEU A 111 10.47 10.42 -0.36
CA LEU A 111 9.81 11.62 -0.86
C LEU A 111 9.69 12.65 0.26
N THR A 112 10.17 13.86 -0.04
CA THR A 112 10.13 15.00 0.89
C THR A 112 8.86 15.83 0.73
N ASP A 113 8.08 15.58 -0.32
CA ASP A 113 6.94 16.40 -0.70
C ASP A 113 5.65 15.56 -0.73
N VAL A 114 4.50 16.20 -0.48
CA VAL A 114 3.16 15.56 -0.39
C VAL A 114 2.65 15.08 -1.76
N ALA A 115 3.50 15.14 -2.79
CA ALA A 115 3.24 14.54 -4.09
C ALA A 115 3.52 13.03 -3.97
N GLY A 116 2.49 12.22 -4.17
CA GLY A 116 2.51 10.76 -4.01
C GLY A 116 3.61 10.05 -4.82
N PRO A 117 3.66 8.70 -4.75
CA PRO A 117 4.73 7.93 -5.38
C PRO A 117 4.96 8.39 -6.82
N ILE A 118 6.24 8.52 -7.22
CA ILE A 118 6.61 8.89 -8.58
C ILE A 118 6.22 7.71 -9.47
N CYS A 119 4.94 7.61 -9.82
CA CYS A 119 4.44 6.79 -10.91
C CYS A 119 5.00 7.41 -12.19
N SER A 120 6.26 7.10 -12.46
CA SER A 120 6.98 7.57 -13.62
C SER A 120 6.45 6.78 -14.81
N HIS A 121 5.61 7.42 -15.63
CA HIS A 121 5.20 6.87 -16.93
C HIS A 121 6.41 6.41 -17.76
N ARG A 122 7.56 7.07 -17.55
CA ARG A 122 8.83 6.72 -18.19
C ARG A 122 9.35 5.36 -17.73
N HIS A 123 9.32 5.05 -16.44
CA HIS A 123 9.71 3.73 -15.92
C HIS A 123 8.69 2.66 -16.29
N ALA A 124 7.39 2.97 -16.25
CA ALA A 124 6.33 2.05 -16.67
C ALA A 124 6.36 1.69 -18.16
N SER A 125 6.98 2.54 -18.99
CA SER A 125 7.13 2.31 -20.44
C SER A 125 8.50 1.74 -20.82
N ASP A 126 9.40 1.55 -19.85
CA ASP A 126 10.74 1.01 -20.08
C ASP A 126 10.72 -0.51 -19.92
N PHE A 127 10.71 -1.21 -21.05
CA PHE A 127 10.72 -2.68 -21.10
C PHE A 127 12.03 -3.31 -20.60
N GLY A 128 13.05 -2.50 -20.27
CA GLY A 128 14.25 -2.96 -19.58
C GLY A 128 14.02 -3.30 -18.10
N PHE A 129 12.90 -2.85 -17.52
CA PHE A 129 12.50 -3.17 -16.15
C PHE A 129 11.48 -4.30 -16.13
N ALA A 130 11.73 -5.32 -15.31
CA ALA A 130 10.82 -6.45 -15.15
C ALA A 130 9.52 -6.06 -14.43
N ASP A 131 9.59 -5.13 -13.48
CA ASP A 131 8.44 -4.57 -12.76
C ASP A 131 8.67 -3.06 -12.51
N PRO A 132 7.83 -2.17 -13.06
CA PRO A 132 7.97 -0.72 -12.86
C PRO A 132 7.64 -0.26 -11.44
N PHE A 133 7.17 -1.16 -10.57
CA PHE A 133 6.92 -0.92 -9.15
C PHE A 133 7.94 -1.59 -8.23
N ASP A 134 9.03 -2.15 -8.77
CA ASP A 134 10.07 -2.79 -7.96
C ASP A 134 10.82 -1.79 -7.08
N LEU A 135 11.23 -2.25 -5.89
CA LEU A 135 11.53 -1.39 -4.75
C LEU A 135 12.95 -0.81 -4.72
N GLU A 136 13.76 -0.99 -5.78
CA GLU A 136 15.19 -0.61 -5.81
C GLU A 136 15.45 0.88 -5.53
N PHE A 137 14.41 1.72 -5.52
CA PHE A 137 14.50 3.16 -5.24
C PHE A 137 14.37 3.57 -3.77
N TYR A 138 14.11 2.64 -2.84
CA TYR A 138 13.84 2.96 -1.43
C TYR A 138 15.03 2.60 -0.52
N CYS A 139 15.86 3.59 -0.17
CA CYS A 139 16.96 3.42 0.77
C CYS A 139 16.48 3.32 2.24
N GLU A 140 17.11 2.40 2.97
CA GLU A 140 16.93 2.06 4.40
C GLU A 140 15.62 1.34 4.74
N SER A 141 15.74 0.04 5.04
CA SER A 141 14.64 -0.87 5.40
C SER A 141 14.66 -1.22 6.89
N GLU A 142 13.49 -1.27 7.53
CA GLU A 142 13.30 -2.00 8.78
C GLU A 142 12.41 -3.20 8.48
N THR A 143 13.01 -4.39 8.36
CA THR A 143 12.26 -5.63 8.08
C THR A 143 11.57 -6.10 9.35
N ILE A 144 10.24 -6.23 9.30
CA ILE A 144 9.47 -6.80 10.41
C ILE A 144 9.08 -8.22 10.03
N SER A 145 9.78 -9.20 10.61
CA SER A 145 9.38 -10.60 10.47
C SER A 145 8.04 -10.82 11.14
N VAL A 146 7.03 -11.23 10.36
CA VAL A 146 5.74 -11.68 10.90
C VAL A 146 5.85 -13.19 11.12
N SER A 147 5.72 -13.61 12.37
CA SER A 147 5.74 -15.01 12.82
C SER A 147 4.36 -15.65 12.76
#